data_AF-A0AAV8ZWE3-F1
#
_entry.id   AF-A0AAV8ZWE3-F1
#
_cell.length_a   1.000
_cell.length_b   1.000
_cell.length_c   1.000
_cell.angle_alpha   90.00
_cell.angle_beta   90.00
_cell.angle_gamma   90.00
#
_symmetry.space_group_name_H-M   'P 1'
#
loop_
_entity.id
_entity.type
_entity.pdbx_description
1 polymer ?
#
loop_
_entity_poly.entity_id
_entity_poly.type
_entity_poly.pdbx_seq_one_letter_code
_entity_poly.pdbx_strand_id
1 'polypeptide(L)'
;MAEGAIVSTVLRVLQEPLVKELKLISGVNKELEKLESTFSTIKAVLVDAEERRVRDKALDDWLKKLRDVAYQADNVLDEFRIEALRREAETGNHICEMVGYTVGPV
;
A
#
# COMPACT_ATOMS: atom_id res chain seq x y z
N MET A 1 10.91 12.15 14.78
CA MET A 1 11.39 12.94 13.62
C MET A 1 10.54 12.66 12.38
N ALA A 2 10.41 13.64 11.48
CA ALA A 2 9.59 13.51 10.26
C ALA A 2 10.15 12.50 9.24
N GLU A 3 11.46 12.28 9.26
CA GLU A 3 12.18 11.40 8.33
C GLU A 3 11.86 9.90 8.56
N GLY A 4 11.81 9.47 9.82
CA GLY A 4 11.41 8.10 10.19
C GLY A 4 9.94 7.78 9.90
N ALA A 5 9.07 8.79 9.90
CA ALA A 5 7.66 8.64 9.55
C ALA A 5 7.48 8.32 8.05
N ILE A 6 8.29 8.94 7.18
CA ILE A 6 8.22 8.72 5.73
C ILE A 6 8.54 7.27 5.38
N VAL A 7 9.65 6.74 5.90
CA VAL A 7 10.07 5.36 5.64
C VAL A 7 9.05 4.35 6.18
N SER A 8 8.44 4.66 7.32
CA SER A 8 7.38 3.83 7.90
C SER A 8 6.12 3.80 7.02
N THR A 9 5.73 4.95 6.45
CA THR A 9 4.60 5.01 5.50
C THR A 9 4.86 4.15 4.26
N VAL A 10 6.07 4.21 3.68
CA VAL A 10 6.35 3.41 2.49
C VAL A 10 6.38 1.91 2.82
N LEU A 11 6.96 1.54 3.96
CA LEU A 11 6.96 0.14 4.39
C LEU A 11 5.53 -0.39 4.59
N ARG A 12 4.63 0.42 5.17
CA ARG A 12 3.21 0.08 5.28
C ARG A 12 2.60 -0.23 3.92
N VAL A 13 2.77 0.66 2.94
CA VAL A 13 2.28 0.47 1.56
C VAL A 13 2.78 -0.84 0.97
N LEU A 14 4.06 -1.18 1.14
CA LEU A 14 4.63 -2.44 0.63
C LEU A 14 4.09 -3.70 1.35
N GLN A 15 3.62 -3.55 2.58
CA GLN A 15 3.07 -4.64 3.40
C GLN A 15 1.56 -4.84 3.21
N GLU A 16 0.91 -3.99 2.41
CA GLU A 16 -0.53 -4.04 2.18
C GLU A 16 -0.97 -5.38 1.54
N PRO A 17 -2.11 -5.96 1.96
CA PRO A 17 -2.60 -7.22 1.41
C PRO A 17 -2.79 -7.20 -0.10
N LEU A 18 -3.28 -6.08 -0.64
CA LEU A 18 -3.44 -5.88 -2.08
C LEU A 18 -2.12 -5.94 -2.84
N VAL A 19 -1.04 -5.45 -2.21
CA VAL A 19 0.31 -5.54 -2.78
C VAL A 19 0.82 -6.98 -2.76
N LYS A 20 0.39 -7.81 -1.80
CA LYS A 20 0.70 -9.25 -1.79
C LYS A 20 0.01 -10.01 -2.93
N GLU A 21 -1.19 -9.59 -3.33
CA GLU A 21 -1.82 -10.12 -4.54
C GLU A 21 -1.02 -9.75 -5.80
N LEU A 22 -0.46 -8.52 -5.86
CA LEU A 22 0.44 -8.11 -6.94
C LEU A 22 1.79 -8.85 -6.92
N LYS A 23 2.27 -9.30 -5.75
CA LYS A 23 3.44 -10.18 -5.62
C LYS A 23 3.25 -11.54 -6.31
N LEU A 24 2.03 -11.95 -6.68
CA LEU A 24 1.82 -13.16 -7.47
C LEU A 24 2.32 -13.01 -8.93
N ILE A 25 2.49 -11.76 -9.40
CA ILE A 25 3.07 -11.47 -10.71
C ILE A 25 4.60 -11.53 -10.61
N SER A 26 5.21 -12.56 -11.20
CA SER A 26 6.65 -12.88 -11.05
C SER A 26 7.62 -11.70 -11.27
N GLY A 27 7.31 -10.82 -12.24
CA GLY A 27 8.12 -9.62 -12.50
C GLY A 27 7.95 -8.53 -11.43
N VAL A 28 6.76 -8.40 -10.86
CA VAL A 28 6.44 -7.40 -9.83
C VAL A 28 7.00 -7.82 -8.47
N ASN A 29 6.96 -9.13 -8.14
CA ASN A 29 7.46 -9.62 -6.86
C ASN A 29 8.93 -9.26 -6.62
N LYS A 30 9.79 -9.49 -7.62
CA LYS A 30 11.23 -9.25 -7.49
C LYS A 30 11.54 -7.78 -7.24
N GLU A 31 10.85 -6.88 -7.93
CA GLU A 31 11.04 -5.45 -7.73
C GLU A 31 10.50 -4.99 -6.37
N LEU A 32 9.40 -5.60 -5.91
CA LEU A 32 8.81 -5.26 -4.63
C LEU A 32 9.66 -5.74 -3.44
N GLU A 33 10.25 -6.94 -3.53
CA GLU A 33 11.21 -7.47 -2.55
C GLU A 33 12.49 -6.61 -2.50
N LYS A 34 13.01 -6.22 -3.66
CA LYS A 34 14.17 -5.33 -3.76
C LYS A 34 13.88 -3.97 -3.14
N LEU A 35 12.68 -3.45 -3.37
CA LEU A 35 12.21 -2.19 -2.77
C LEU A 35 12.14 -2.33 -1.25
N GLU A 36 11.46 -3.36 -0.73
CA GLU A 36 11.34 -3.64 0.71
C GLU A 36 12.71 -3.73 1.41
N SER A 37 13.66 -4.46 0.81
CA SER A 37 15.03 -4.58 1.32
C SER A 37 15.78 -3.23 1.35
N THR A 38 15.65 -2.45 0.27
CA THR A 38 16.26 -1.12 0.16
C THR A 38 15.73 -0.20 1.27
N PHE A 39 14.41 -0.16 1.46
CA PHE A 39 13.76 0.64 2.48
C PHE A 39 14.12 0.24 3.91
N SER A 40 14.25 -1.06 4.18
CA SER A 40 14.75 -1.54 5.47
C SER A 40 16.17 -1.04 5.75
N THR A 41 17.03 -1.01 4.73
CA THR A 41 18.40 -0.48 4.84
C THR A 41 18.40 1.02 5.12
N ILE A 42 17.59 1.79 4.40
CA ILE A 42 17.46 3.23 4.62
C ILE A 42 16.92 3.54 6.01
N LYS A 43 15.96 2.75 6.51
CA LYS A 43 15.46 2.89 7.88
C LYS A 43 16.60 2.79 8.89
N ALA A 44 17.48 1.80 8.73
CA ALA A 44 18.63 1.63 9.59
C ALA A 44 19.61 2.83 9.48
N VAL A 45 19.92 3.28 8.26
CA VAL A 45 20.80 4.45 8.05
C VAL A 45 20.21 5.73 8.66
N LEU A 46 18.90 5.93 8.58
CA LEU A 46 18.26 7.09 9.18
C LEU A 46 18.23 7.04 10.70
N VAL A 47 18.00 5.86 11.29
CA VAL A 47 18.10 5.68 12.74
C VAL A 47 19.52 5.99 13.21
N ASP A 48 20.54 5.45 12.53
CA ASP A 48 21.94 5.74 12.81
C ASP A 48 22.28 7.23 12.61
N ALA A 49 21.73 7.88 11.58
CA ALA A 49 21.93 9.30 11.32
C ALA A 49 21.23 10.21 12.34
N GLU A 50 20.04 9.82 12.82
CA GLU A 50 19.30 10.48 13.90
C GLU A 50 20.09 10.40 15.22
N GLU A 51 20.59 9.22 15.57
CA GLU A 51 21.44 9.00 16.75
C GLU A 51 22.73 9.83 16.69
N ARG A 52 23.32 9.95 15.49
CA ARG A 52 24.55 10.74 15.26
C ARG A 52 24.29 12.22 14.97
N ARG A 53 23.03 12.65 14.89
CA ARG A 53 22.59 14.01 14.49
C ARG A 53 23.17 14.51 13.16
N VAL A 54 23.42 13.60 12.22
CA VAL A 54 23.92 13.93 10.88
C VAL A 54 22.74 14.30 9.99
N ARG A 55 22.73 15.54 9.46
CA ARG A 55 21.70 15.98 8.49
C ARG A 55 22.35 16.23 7.14
N ASP A 56 21.99 15.40 6.16
CA ASP A 56 22.40 15.54 4.76
C ASP A 56 21.23 16.09 3.93
N LYS A 57 21.47 17.18 3.20
CA LYS A 57 20.46 17.78 2.32
C LYS A 57 20.08 16.86 1.16
N ALA A 58 21.03 16.05 0.65
CA ALA A 58 20.75 15.09 -0.40
C ALA A 58 19.81 13.99 0.08
N LEU A 59 19.96 13.57 1.34
CA LEU A 59 19.08 12.60 1.98
C LEU A 59 17.67 13.17 2.19
N ASP A 60 17.56 14.43 2.63
CA ASP A 60 16.25 15.11 2.80
C ASP A 60 15.50 15.25 1.45
N ASP A 61 16.18 15.66 0.39
CA ASP A 61 15.58 15.76 -0.94
C ASP A 61 15.17 14.39 -1.50
N TRP A 62 15.98 13.36 -1.26
CA TRP A 62 15.67 11.99 -1.65
C TRP A 62 14.43 11.47 -0.89
N LEU A 63 14.33 11.70 0.42
CA LEU A 63 13.18 11.32 1.25
C LEU A 63 11.88 12.05 0.85
N LYS A 64 11.96 13.33 0.46
CA LYS A 64 10.79 14.07 -0.03
C LYS A 64 10.21 13.45 -1.30
N LYS A 65 11.05 13.19 -2.30
CA LYS A 65 10.60 12.55 -3.55
C LYS A 65 9.97 11.18 -3.30
N LEU A 66 10.57 10.44 -2.37
CA LEU A 66 10.10 9.11 -1.99
C LEU A 66 8.72 9.14 -1.33
N ARG A 67 8.51 10.10 -0.44
CA ARG A 67 7.22 10.35 0.19
C ARG A 67 6.14 10.63 -0.86
N ASP A 68 6.45 11.45 -1.85
CA ASP A 68 5.48 11.82 -2.89
C ASP A 68 5.05 10.59 -3.70
N VAL A 69 6.00 9.70 -4.06
CA VAL A 69 5.70 8.43 -4.74
C VAL A 69 4.91 7.49 -3.85
N ALA A 70 5.24 7.38 -2.56
CA ALA A 70 4.53 6.51 -1.64
C ALA A 70 3.08 6.95 -1.41
N TYR A 71 2.82 8.26 -1.33
CA TYR A 71 1.44 8.76 -1.25
C TYR A 71 0.64 8.50 -2.53
N GLN A 72 1.26 8.62 -3.71
CA GLN A 72 0.60 8.25 -4.96
C GLN A 72 0.23 6.75 -4.97
N ALA A 73 1.12 5.89 -4.48
CA ALA A 73 0.85 4.46 -4.38
C ALA A 73 -0.26 4.14 -3.35
N ASP A 74 -0.26 4.78 -2.18
CA ASP A 74 -1.29 4.61 -1.15
C ASP A 74 -2.67 5.05 -1.68
N ASN A 75 -2.74 6.17 -2.39
CA ASN A 75 -3.98 6.64 -3.04
C ASN A 75 -4.52 5.62 -4.06
N VAL A 76 -3.64 5.08 -4.92
CA VAL A 76 -4.04 4.04 -5.88
C VAL A 76 -4.53 2.80 -5.16
N LEU A 77 -3.87 2.38 -4.08
CA LEU A 77 -4.33 1.24 -3.27
C LEU A 77 -5.70 1.49 -2.64
N ASP A 78 -5.96 2.70 -2.15
CA ASP A 78 -7.27 3.07 -1.60
C ASP A 78 -8.37 3.09 -2.66
N GLU A 79 -8.08 3.57 -3.88
CA GLU A 79 -9.01 3.46 -5.01
C GLU A 79 -9.34 2.00 -5.33
N PHE A 80 -8.33 1.12 -5.34
CA PHE A 80 -8.52 -0.32 -5.53
C PHE A 80 -9.38 -0.94 -4.41
N ARG A 81 -9.17 -0.54 -3.15
CA ARG A 81 -10.01 -1.01 -2.02
C ARG A 81 -11.46 -0.61 -2.19
N ILE A 82 -11.70 0.65 -2.54
CA ILE A 82 -13.06 1.19 -2.74
C ILE A 82 -13.74 0.44 -3.88
N GLU A 83 -13.04 0.21 -5.00
CA GLU A 83 -13.58 -0.50 -6.14
C GLU A 83 -13.85 -1.99 -5.83
N ALA A 84 -12.99 -2.64 -5.05
CA ALA A 84 -13.22 -4.02 -4.59
C ALA A 84 -14.50 -4.11 -3.72
N LEU A 85 -14.66 -3.20 -2.75
CA LEU A 85 -15.85 -3.12 -1.90
C LEU A 85 -17.12 -2.83 -2.72
N ARG A 86 -17.04 -1.97 -3.74
CA ARG A 86 -18.17 -1.66 -4.63
C ARG A 86 -18.64 -2.92 -5.36
N ARG A 87 -17.71 -3.68 -5.94
CA ARG A 87 -18.04 -4.93 -6.65
C ARG A 87 -18.66 -5.97 -5.70
N GLU A 88 -18.14 -6.11 -4.47
CA GLU A 88 -18.75 -7.00 -3.47
C GLU A 88 -20.19 -6.59 -3.15
N ALA A 89 -20.45 -5.28 -2.95
CA ALA A 89 -21.80 -4.77 -2.68
C ALA A 89 -22.76 -4.97 -3.87
N GLU A 90 -22.30 -4.77 -5.11
CA GLU A 90 -23.08 -5.02 -6.33
C GLU A 90 -23.38 -6.52 -6.51
N THR A 91 -22.45 -7.41 -6.13
CA THR A 91 -22.66 -8.86 -6.24
C THR A 91 -23.61 -9.37 -5.14
N GLY A 92 -23.58 -8.78 -3.94
CA GLY A 92 -24.52 -9.07 -2.86
C GLY A 92 -25.96 -8.63 -3.17
N ASN A 93 -26.14 -7.59 -3.98
CA ASN A 93 -27.46 -7.08 -4.34
C ASN A 93 -28.21 -7.98 -5.36
N HIS A 94 -27.49 -8.79 -6.14
CA HIS A 94 -28.09 -9.74 -7.09
C HIS A 94 -28.61 -11.04 -6.44
N ILE A 95 -28.27 -11.31 -5.17
CA ILE A 95 -28.77 -12.50 -4.46
C ILE A 95 -30.15 -12.23 -3.84
N CYS A 96 -30.50 -10.97 -3.55
CA CYS A 96 -31.79 -10.62 -2.95
C CYS A 96 -32.96 -10.65 -3.95
N GLU A 97 -32.72 -10.40 -5.23
CA GLU A 97 -33.78 -10.37 -6.26
C GLU A 97 -34.20 -11.77 -6.74
N MET A 98 -33.33 -12.79 -6.59
CA MET A 98 -33.62 -14.17 -7.01
C MET A 98 -34.41 -14.98 -5.96
N VAL A 99 -34.54 -14.48 -4.73
CA VAL A 99 -35.27 -15.18 -3.64
C VAL A 99 -36.70 -14.64 -3.46
N GLY A 100 -37.07 -13.56 -4.18
CA GLY A 100 -38.40 -12.93 -4.10
C GLY A 100 -39.49 -13.53 -5.01
N TYR A 101 -39.15 -14.41 -5.96
CA TYR A 101 -40.11 -14.86 -7.00
C TYR A 101 -40.73 -16.25 -6.79
N THR A 102 -40.53 -16.91 -5.65
CA THR A 102 -41.11 -18.25 -5.43
C THR A 102 -41.82 -18.41 -4.09
N VAL A 103 -42.84 -17.60 -3.82
CA VAL A 103 -43.99 -18.10 -3.04
C VAL A 103 -45.26 -17.43 -3.55
N GLY A 104 -45.92 -18.06 -4.53
CA GLY A 104 -47.35 -17.84 -4.76
C GLY A 104 -48.12 -18.86 -3.91
N PRO A 105 -49.09 -18.46 -3.09
CA PRO A 105 -50.09 -19.38 -2.57
C PRO A 105 -51.33 -19.36 -3.48
N VAL A 106 -51.69 -20.55 -3.97
CA VAL A 106 -53.04 -20.94 -4.43
C VAL A 106 -53.90 -21.21 -3.20
#